data_AF-A0A9C9K116-F1
#
_entry.id   AF-A0A9C9K116-F1
#
_cell.length_a   1.000
_cell.length_b   1.000
_cell.length_c   1.000
_cell.angle_alpha   90.00
_cell.angle_beta   90.00
_cell.angle_gamma   90.00
#
_symmetry.space_group_name_H-M   'P 1'
#
loop_
_entity.id
_entity.type
_entity.pdbx_description
1 polymer ?
#
loop_
_entity_poly.entity_id
_entity_poly.type
_entity_poly.pdbx_seq_one_letter_code
_entity_poly.pdbx_strand_id
1 'polypeptide(L)'
;MQKWQHPGGKLREEGPETLSDTELLAILISTGTKGKSAEKIAEEILAKFGSFKGLANQPLEKFLKIKGLGDVKIIRIAAAFEIARRIVKEVVSEKEE
;
A
#
# COMPACT_ATOMS: atom_id res chain seq x y z
N MET A 1 0.16 -17.42 -23.04
CA MET A 1 0.65 -17.28 -21.65
C MET A 1 -0.49 -16.77 -20.80
N GLN A 2 -0.78 -17.41 -19.67
CA GLN A 2 -1.88 -17.01 -18.80
C GLN A 2 -1.49 -15.70 -18.10
N LYS A 3 -2.21 -14.60 -18.39
CA LYS A 3 -1.92 -13.28 -17.82
C LYS A 3 -2.38 -13.28 -16.36
N TRP A 4 -1.44 -13.11 -15.43
CA TRP A 4 -1.76 -13.08 -14.00
C TRP A 4 -2.56 -11.82 -13.68
N GLN A 5 -3.81 -11.99 -13.25
CA GLN A 5 -4.70 -10.87 -12.92
C GLN A 5 -4.57 -10.44 -11.45
N HIS A 6 -4.10 -11.33 -10.57
CA HIS A 6 -3.99 -11.03 -9.15
C HIS A 6 -2.70 -10.22 -8.87
N PRO A 7 -2.77 -9.12 -8.09
CA PRO A 7 -1.64 -8.21 -7.86
C PRO A 7 -0.34 -8.92 -7.44
N GLY A 8 -0.43 -9.87 -6.51
CA GLY A 8 0.75 -10.60 -6.03
C GLY A 8 1.41 -11.50 -7.08
N GLY A 9 0.65 -12.05 -8.01
CA GLY A 9 1.21 -12.84 -9.10
C GLY A 9 1.82 -11.96 -10.18
N LYS A 10 1.19 -10.82 -10.47
CA LYS A 10 1.76 -9.80 -11.35
C LYS A 10 3.07 -9.26 -10.80
N LEU A 11 3.15 -8.97 -9.50
CA LEU A 11 4.40 -8.55 -8.86
C LEU A 11 5.52 -9.58 -9.02
N ARG A 12 5.18 -10.88 -8.91
CA ARG A 12 6.13 -11.99 -9.01
C ARG A 12 6.63 -12.22 -10.45
N GLU A 13 5.73 -12.17 -11.42
CA GLU A 13 6.01 -12.61 -12.80
C GLU A 13 6.31 -11.44 -13.76
N GLU A 14 5.72 -10.27 -13.51
CA GLU A 14 5.81 -9.08 -14.38
C GLU A 14 6.58 -7.92 -13.73
N GLY A 15 6.91 -7.99 -12.44
CA GLY A 15 7.69 -6.97 -11.73
C GLY A 15 6.87 -5.80 -11.17
N PRO A 16 7.41 -5.07 -10.17
CA PRO A 16 6.72 -3.99 -9.47
C PRO A 16 6.29 -2.82 -10.36
N GLU A 17 7.03 -2.55 -11.44
CA GLU A 17 6.80 -1.46 -12.38
C GLU A 17 5.49 -1.59 -13.15
N THR A 18 4.93 -2.80 -13.24
CA THR A 18 3.66 -3.03 -13.94
C THR A 18 2.45 -2.77 -13.05
N LEU A 19 2.65 -2.64 -11.74
CA LEU A 19 1.56 -2.46 -10.77
C LEU A 19 1.18 -0.99 -10.62
N SER A 20 -0.12 -0.77 -10.53
CA SER A 20 -0.68 0.49 -10.06
C SER A 20 -0.51 0.66 -8.54
N ASP A 21 -0.60 1.89 -8.06
CA ASP A 21 -0.64 2.19 -6.62
C ASP A 21 -1.72 1.39 -5.89
N THR A 22 -2.88 1.21 -6.52
CA THR A 22 -3.98 0.39 -5.98
C THR A 22 -3.56 -1.07 -5.80
N GLU A 23 -2.88 -1.65 -6.80
CA GLU A 23 -2.39 -3.03 -6.73
C GLU A 23 -1.29 -3.18 -5.67
N LEU A 24 -0.35 -2.23 -5.57
CA LEU A 24 0.68 -2.22 -4.54
C LEU A 24 0.08 -2.17 -3.13
N LEU A 25 -0.89 -1.29 -2.91
CA LEU A 25 -1.57 -1.19 -1.62
C LEU A 25 -2.43 -2.43 -1.33
N ALA A 26 -3.07 -3.03 -2.34
CA ALA A 26 -3.85 -4.26 -2.19
C ALA A 26 -2.99 -5.43 -1.70
N ILE A 27 -1.73 -5.51 -2.13
CA ILE A 27 -0.77 -6.52 -1.66
C ILE A 27 -0.49 -6.36 -0.15
N LEU A 28 -0.36 -5.12 0.34
CA LEU A 28 -0.18 -4.85 1.77
C LEU A 28 -1.45 -5.18 2.58
N ILE A 29 -2.63 -4.93 2.00
CA ILE A 29 -3.93 -5.29 2.59
C ILE A 29 -4.12 -6.82 2.65
N SER A 30 -3.50 -7.56 1.72
CA SER A 30 -3.46 -9.02 1.59
C SER A 30 -4.79 -9.68 1.26
N THR A 31 -5.82 -9.46 2.07
CA THR A 31 -7.13 -10.05 1.87
C THR A 31 -8.21 -8.98 1.98
N GLY A 32 -9.30 -9.18 1.24
CA GLY A 32 -10.47 -8.31 1.30
C GLY A 32 -11.23 -8.42 2.63
N THR A 33 -12.48 -7.99 2.60
CA THR A 33 -13.48 -8.27 3.64
C THR A 33 -14.74 -8.81 2.96
N LYS A 34 -15.74 -9.23 3.74
CA LYS A 34 -17.01 -9.69 3.18
C LYS A 34 -17.62 -8.59 2.29
N GLY A 35 -17.72 -8.86 0.99
CA GLY A 35 -18.29 -7.95 0.00
C GLY A 35 -17.35 -6.88 -0.58
N LYS A 36 -16.05 -6.87 -0.25
CA LYS A 36 -15.05 -5.98 -0.89
C LYS A 36 -13.69 -6.66 -1.06
N SER A 37 -13.12 -6.61 -2.27
CA SER A 37 -11.76 -7.12 -2.52
C SER A 37 -10.69 -6.23 -1.88
N ALA A 38 -9.45 -6.73 -1.81
CA ALA A 38 -8.32 -5.93 -1.36
C ALA A 38 -8.05 -4.74 -2.29
N GLU A 39 -8.19 -4.89 -3.61
CA GLU A 39 -8.07 -3.77 -4.55
C GLU A 39 -9.16 -2.73 -4.32
N LYS A 40 -10.40 -3.14 -4.04
CA LYS A 40 -11.47 -2.16 -3.80
C LYS A 40 -11.25 -1.36 -2.52
N ILE A 41 -10.72 -1.99 -1.48
CA ILE A 41 -10.34 -1.31 -0.24
C ILE A 41 -9.17 -0.34 -0.50
N ALA A 42 -8.15 -0.78 -1.27
CA ALA A 42 -7.02 0.06 -1.66
C ALA A 42 -7.47 1.30 -2.45
N GLU A 43 -8.36 1.12 -3.42
CA GLU A 43 -8.92 2.20 -4.23
C GLU A 43 -9.66 3.23 -3.35
N GLU A 44 -10.49 2.78 -2.41
CA GLU A 44 -11.20 3.66 -1.47
C GLU A 44 -10.24 4.46 -0.56
N ILE A 45 -9.15 3.84 -0.12
CA ILE A 45 -8.11 4.51 0.67
C ILE A 45 -7.42 5.58 -0.18
N LEU A 46 -6.94 5.22 -1.37
CA LEU A 46 -6.24 6.17 -2.25
C LEU A 46 -7.15 7.30 -2.69
N ALA A 47 -8.43 7.04 -2.99
CA ALA A 47 -9.40 8.07 -3.29
C ALA A 47 -9.63 9.03 -2.09
N LYS A 48 -9.61 8.50 -0.86
CA LYS A 48 -9.80 9.29 0.36
C LYS A 48 -8.60 10.18 0.70
N PHE A 49 -7.38 9.72 0.44
CA PHE A 49 -6.14 10.42 0.84
C PHE A 49 -5.34 10.99 -0.35
N GLY A 50 -5.82 10.79 -1.58
CA GLY A 50 -5.28 11.33 -2.83
C GLY A 50 -4.04 10.63 -3.38
N SER A 51 -3.09 10.23 -2.52
CA SER A 51 -1.84 9.58 -2.93
C SER A 51 -1.17 8.86 -1.77
N PHE A 52 -0.12 8.08 -2.04
CA PHE A 52 0.75 7.54 -0.99
C PHE A 52 1.35 8.63 -0.10
N LYS A 53 1.70 9.79 -0.66
CA LYS A 53 2.17 10.94 0.12
C LYS A 53 1.09 11.46 1.07
N GLY A 54 -0.15 11.58 0.58
CA GLY A 54 -1.27 12.01 1.42
C GLY A 54 -1.59 11.01 2.52
N LEU A 55 -1.44 9.71 2.22
CA LEU A 55 -1.66 8.60 3.14
C LEU A 55 -0.57 8.50 4.23
N ALA A 56 0.71 8.60 3.85
CA ALA A 56 1.86 8.49 4.76
C ALA A 56 1.95 9.62 5.80
N ASN A 57 1.24 10.73 5.55
CA ASN A 57 1.15 11.87 6.47
C ASN A 57 -0.07 11.79 7.42
N GLN A 58 -0.83 10.70 7.41
CA GLN A 58 -1.99 10.54 8.29
C GLN A 58 -1.64 9.77 9.57
N PRO A 59 -2.24 10.15 10.71
CA PRO A 59 -2.14 9.38 11.95
C PRO A 59 -2.93 8.06 11.83
N LEU A 60 -2.46 7.00 12.49
CA LEU A 60 -2.98 5.63 12.35
C LEU A 60 -4.47 5.52 12.71
N GLU A 61 -4.94 6.36 13.62
CA GLU A 61 -6.33 6.43 14.08
C GLU A 61 -7.30 6.80 12.94
N LYS A 62 -6.82 7.48 11.88
CA LYS A 62 -7.63 7.76 10.70
C LYS A 62 -7.85 6.51 9.83
N PHE A 63 -6.96 5.53 9.90
CA PHE A 63 -7.10 4.27 9.18
C PHE A 63 -8.08 3.32 9.87
N LEU A 64 -8.15 3.34 11.21
CA LEU A 64 -9.12 2.56 11.99
C LEU A 64 -10.58 2.88 11.64
N LYS A 65 -10.85 4.07 11.10
CA LYS A 65 -12.18 4.49 10.64
C LYS A 65 -12.56 3.92 9.27
N ILE A 66 -11.69 3.15 8.62
CA ILE A 66 -11.90 2.60 7.28
C ILE A 66 -12.42 1.17 7.40
N LYS A 67 -13.65 0.95 6.94
CA LYS A 67 -14.28 -0.37 6.97
C LYS A 67 -13.45 -1.37 6.16
N GLY A 68 -12.96 -2.43 6.81
CA GLY A 68 -12.14 -3.46 6.18
C GLY A 68 -10.64 -3.37 6.48
N LEU A 69 -10.20 -2.31 7.18
CA LEU A 69 -8.85 -2.17 7.75
C LEU A 69 -8.88 -2.43 9.25
N GLY A 70 -8.62 -3.68 9.64
CA GLY A 70 -8.30 -4.01 11.02
C GLY A 70 -6.83 -3.75 11.35
N ASP A 71 -6.46 -3.86 12.62
CA ASP A 71 -5.14 -3.52 13.15
C ASP A 71 -3.99 -4.13 12.35
N VAL A 72 -4.08 -5.42 12.01
CA VAL A 72 -3.03 -6.13 11.26
C VAL A 72 -2.75 -5.46 9.91
N LYS A 73 -3.78 -5.05 9.18
CA LYS A 73 -3.64 -4.41 7.86
C LYS A 73 -3.06 -3.01 8.00
N ILE A 74 -3.46 -2.28 9.04
CA ILE A 74 -2.97 -0.93 9.34
C ILE A 74 -1.48 -0.98 9.72
N ILE A 75 -1.08 -1.90 10.60
CA ILE A 75 0.31 -2.09 11.03
C ILE A 75 1.19 -2.41 9.82
N ARG A 76 0.73 -3.27 8.90
CA ARG A 76 1.47 -3.59 7.66
C ARG A 76 1.72 -2.36 6.79
N ILE A 77 0.68 -1.54 6.58
CA ILE A 77 0.78 -0.30 5.79
C ILE A 77 1.72 0.69 6.48
N ALA A 78 1.56 0.87 7.79
CA ALA A 78 2.40 1.76 8.59
C ALA A 78 3.88 1.38 8.54
N ALA A 79 4.18 0.08 8.71
CA ALA A 79 5.53 -0.44 8.63
C ALA A 79 6.14 -0.20 7.24
N ALA A 80 5.38 -0.43 6.16
CA ALA A 80 5.86 -0.18 4.80
C ALA A 80 6.23 1.29 4.57
N PHE A 81 5.43 2.24 5.05
CA PHE A 81 5.77 3.67 4.91
C PHE A 81 6.94 4.11 5.77
N GLU A 82 7.07 3.55 6.98
CA GLU A 82 8.23 3.86 7.82
C GLU A 82 9.53 3.33 7.21
N ILE A 83 9.51 2.12 6.63
CA ILE A 83 10.65 1.58 5.87
C ILE A 83 11.01 2.51 4.71
N ALA A 84 10.01 2.90 3.89
CA ALA A 84 10.24 3.81 2.78
C ALA A 84 10.82 5.16 3.24
N ARG A 85 10.34 5.70 4.36
CA ARG A 85 10.85 6.96 4.95
C ARG A 85 12.31 6.83 5.37
N ARG A 86 12.71 5.71 5.99
CA ARG A 86 14.10 5.46 6.40
C ARG A 86 15.03 5.35 5.20
N ILE A 87 14.64 4.59 4.17
CA ILE A 87 15.41 4.47 2.93
C ILE A 87 15.61 5.85 2.28
N VAL A 88 14.54 6.64 2.15
CA VAL A 88 14.65 7.99 1.57
C VAL A 88 15.57 8.87 2.41
N LYS A 89 15.51 8.78 3.74
CA LYS A 89 16.38 9.54 4.64
C LYS A 89 17.85 9.16 4.42
N GLU A 90 18.16 7.88 4.33
CA GLU A 90 19.52 7.36 4.07
C GLU A 90 20.06 7.85 2.72
N VAL A 91 19.28 7.69 1.64
CA VAL A 91 19.65 8.11 0.29
C VAL A 91 19.85 9.63 0.16
N VAL A 92 19.11 10.43 0.94
CA VAL A 92 19.27 11.89 0.96
C VAL A 92 20.50 12.28 1.75
N SER A 93 20.78 11.65 2.90
CA SER A 93 21.99 11.94 3.69
C SER A 93 23.28 11.57 2.95
N GLU A 94 23.30 10.50 2.16
CA GLU A 94 24.47 10.10 1.35
C GLU A 94 24.80 11.09 0.21
N LYS A 95 23.88 12.00 -0.14
CA LYS A 95 24.11 13.01 -1.19
C LYS A 95 24.65 14.33 -0.65
N GLU A 96 24.70 14.49 0.67
CA GLU A 96 25.23 15.69 1.34
C GLU A 96 26.68 15.51 1.83
N GLU A 97 27.27 14.32 1.63
CA GLU A 97 28.69 13.99 1.83
C GLU A 97 29.44 13.86 0.48
#